data_AF-A0A0F9HC06-F1
#
_entry.id   AF-A0A0F9HC06-F1
#
_cell.length_a   1.000
_cell.length_b   1.000
_cell.length_c   1.000
_cell.angle_alpha   90.00
_cell.angle_beta   90.00
_cell.angle_gamma   90.00
#
_symmetry.space_group_name_H-M   'P 1'
#
loop_
_entity.id
_entity.type
_entity.pdbx_description
1 polymer ?
#
loop_
_entity_poly.entity_id
_entity_poly.type
_entity_poly.pdbx_seq_one_letter_code
_entity_poly.pdbx_strand_id
1 'polypeptide(L)'
;MGEAQWKFLDDMRLELEQAEALHGSYNSYHEAYAVILEELDEFWEIVRKKTQDRNDREAYIELVQIAVTAWRTARDLGLECGR
;
A
#
# COMPACT_ATOMS: atom_id res chain seq x y z
N MET A 1 6.99 15.72 13.54
CA MET A 1 6.02 15.29 12.51
C MET A 1 4.66 15.86 12.87
N GLY A 2 3.90 16.32 11.88
CA GLY A 2 2.55 16.85 12.06
C GLY A 2 1.51 15.74 12.30
N GLU A 3 0.35 16.11 12.81
CA GLU A 3 -0.76 15.19 13.16
C GLU A 3 -1.17 14.28 11.98
N ALA A 4 -1.29 14.84 10.78
CA ALA A 4 -1.62 14.07 9.58
C ALA A 4 -0.56 13.02 9.21
N GLN A 5 0.72 13.31 9.45
CA GLN A 5 1.81 12.37 9.18
C GLN A 5 1.74 11.18 10.14
N TRP A 6 1.45 11.43 11.42
CA TRP A 6 1.28 10.36 12.40
C TRP A 6 0.09 9.47 12.10
N LYS A 7 -1.03 10.06 11.70
CA LYS A 7 -2.22 9.31 11.29
C LYS A 7 -1.90 8.35 10.14
N PHE A 8 -1.24 8.83 9.09
CA PHE A 8 -0.88 8.00 7.95
C PHE A 8 0.02 6.82 8.35
N LEU A 9 1.01 7.05 9.23
CA LEU A 9 1.87 5.98 9.72
C LEU A 9 1.12 4.95 10.58
N ASP A 10 0.13 5.38 11.38
CA ASP A 10 -0.70 4.45 12.16
C ASP A 10 -1.62 3.63 11.26
N ASP A 11 -2.21 4.25 10.23
CA ASP A 11 -3.03 3.55 9.25
C ASP A 11 -2.17 2.54 8.44
N MET A 12 -0.95 2.91 8.05
CA MET A 12 0.00 1.97 7.44
C MET A 12 0.32 0.77 8.36
N ARG A 13 0.48 1.00 9.66
CA ARG A 13 0.74 -0.07 10.63
C ARG A 13 -0.46 -1.02 10.72
N LEU A 14 -1.68 -0.48 10.79
CA LEU A 14 -2.91 -1.26 10.85
C LEU A 14 -3.12 -2.09 9.58
N GLU A 15 -2.89 -1.48 8.42
CA GLU A 15 -3.00 -2.15 7.12
C GLU A 15 -1.94 -3.26 6.98
N LEU A 16 -0.70 -3.02 7.44
CA LEU A 16 0.35 -4.04 7.45
C LEU A 16 -0.04 -5.26 8.28
N GLU A 17 -0.57 -5.05 9.50
CA GLU A 17 -1.04 -6.13 10.38
C GLU A 17 -2.15 -6.98 9.73
N GLN A 18 -3.07 -6.33 9.03
CA GLN A 18 -4.16 -7.01 8.30
C GLN A 18 -3.62 -7.78 7.10
N ALA A 19 -2.80 -7.14 6.29
CA ALA A 19 -2.24 -7.72 5.08
C ALA A 19 -1.35 -8.94 5.40
N GLU A 20 -0.64 -8.96 6.53
CA GLU A 20 0.13 -10.12 7.01
C GLU A 20 -0.75 -11.26 7.49
N ALA A 21 -1.85 -10.95 8.18
CA ALA A 21 -2.79 -11.94 8.66
C ALA A 21 -3.51 -12.65 7.50
N LEU A 22 -3.75 -11.93 6.39
CA LEU A 22 -4.45 -12.44 5.21
C LEU A 22 -3.51 -13.06 4.17
N HIS A 23 -2.36 -12.43 3.94
CA HIS A 23 -1.44 -12.74 2.86
C HIS A 23 -0.03 -12.88 3.46
N GLY A 24 0.50 -14.10 3.49
CA GLY A 24 1.88 -14.36 3.96
C GLY A 24 2.94 -13.54 3.21
N SER A 25 4.21 -13.70 3.59
CA SER A 25 5.31 -12.94 2.98
C SER A 25 5.41 -13.13 1.46
N TYR A 26 5.79 -12.06 0.76
CA TYR A 26 6.13 -12.16 -0.67
C TYR A 26 7.40 -12.99 -0.88
N ASN A 27 7.41 -13.80 -1.94
CA ASN A 27 8.48 -14.76 -2.22
C ASN A 27 9.28 -14.40 -3.47
N SER A 28 8.83 -13.43 -4.28
CA SER A 28 9.52 -13.01 -5.49
C SER A 28 9.22 -11.56 -5.88
N TYR A 29 10.10 -10.97 -6.70
CA TYR A 29 9.86 -9.65 -7.30
C TYR A 29 8.61 -9.60 -8.19
N HIS A 30 8.27 -10.70 -8.87
CA HIS A 30 7.10 -10.73 -9.76
C HIS A 30 5.80 -10.73 -8.96
N GLU A 31 5.75 -11.47 -7.85
CA GLU A 31 4.63 -11.45 -6.91
C GLU A 31 4.48 -10.06 -6.29
N ALA A 32 5.55 -9.51 -5.73
CA ALA A 32 5.55 -8.16 -5.16
C ALA A 32 5.12 -7.09 -6.18
N TYR A 33 5.65 -7.15 -7.41
CA TYR A 33 5.26 -6.25 -8.49
C TYR A 33 3.78 -6.38 -8.85
N ALA A 34 3.26 -7.60 -8.94
CA ALA A 34 1.85 -7.83 -9.28
C ALA A 34 0.92 -7.20 -8.24
N VAL A 35 1.23 -7.34 -6.94
CA VAL A 35 0.44 -6.74 -5.87
C VAL A 35 0.56 -5.22 -5.87
N ILE A 36 1.77 -4.66 -6.03
CA ILE A 36 1.92 -3.19 -6.16
C ILE A 36 1.12 -2.65 -7.35
N LEU A 37 1.13 -3.38 -8.47
CA LEU A 37 0.39 -2.98 -9.67
C LEU A 37 -1.12 -3.04 -9.44
N GLU A 38 -1.61 -4.02 -8.70
CA GLU A 38 -3.02 -4.13 -8.30
C GLU A 38 -3.46 -2.88 -7.52
N GLU A 39 -2.76 -2.51 -6.44
CA GLU A 39 -3.08 -1.30 -5.65
C GLU A 39 -2.98 -0.01 -6.49
N LEU A 40 -2.02 0.07 -7.41
CA LEU A 40 -1.88 1.20 -8.34
C LEU A 40 -3.05 1.29 -9.32
N ASP A 41 -3.53 0.15 -9.82
CA ASP A 41 -4.68 0.10 -10.72
C ASP A 41 -5.97 0.47 -9.97
N GLU A 42 -6.14 0.05 -8.71
CA GLU A 42 -7.27 0.46 -7.86
C GLU A 42 -7.27 1.97 -7.59
N PHE A 43 -6.12 2.54 -7.25
CA PHE A 43 -5.97 3.99 -7.14
C PHE A 43 -6.26 4.69 -8.48
N TRP A 44 -5.77 4.14 -9.59
CA TRP A 44 -6.00 4.69 -10.92
C TRP A 44 -7.49 4.72 -11.29
N GLU A 45 -8.25 3.69 -10.92
CA GLU A 45 -9.71 3.65 -11.10
C GLU A 45 -10.40 4.82 -10.39
N ILE A 46 -9.89 5.27 -9.25
CA ILE A 46 -10.41 6.45 -8.55
C ILE A 46 -9.97 7.75 -9.24
N VAL A 47 -8.71 7.84 -9.69
CA VAL A 47 -8.17 9.03 -10.36
C VAL A 47 -8.97 9.35 -11.63
N ARG A 48 -9.35 8.32 -12.41
CA ARG A 48 -10.13 8.49 -13.66
C ARG A 48 -11.61 8.82 -13.45
N LYS A 49 -12.16 8.69 -12.23
CA LYS A 49 -13.52 9.14 -11.91
C LYS A 49 -13.62 10.66 -12.09
N LYS A 50 -14.82 11.13 -12.44
CA LYS A 50 -15.12 12.57 -12.43
C LYS A 50 -15.02 13.10 -11.00
N THR A 51 -14.69 14.37 -10.82
CA THR A 51 -14.53 15.00 -9.49
C THR A 51 -15.73 14.79 -8.57
N GLN A 52 -16.95 14.83 -9.12
CA GLN A 52 -18.19 14.63 -8.37
C GLN A 52 -18.41 13.19 -7.88
N ASP A 53 -17.76 12.21 -8.53
CA ASP A 53 -17.88 10.77 -8.26
C ASP A 53 -16.63 10.24 -7.53
N ARG A 54 -15.64 11.10 -7.28
CA ARG A 54 -14.39 10.76 -6.62
C ARG A 54 -14.60 10.71 -5.11
N ASN A 55 -14.12 9.64 -4.48
CA ASN A 55 -14.13 9.48 -3.04
C ASN A 55 -12.69 9.61 -2.50
N ASP A 56 -12.40 10.72 -1.84
CA ASP A 56 -11.07 11.00 -1.28
C ASP A 56 -10.69 9.99 -0.18
N ARG A 57 -11.67 9.39 0.50
CA ARG A 57 -11.40 8.35 1.49
C ARG A 57 -10.97 7.03 0.83
N GLU A 58 -11.61 6.64 -0.27
CA GLU A 58 -11.15 5.50 -1.07
C GLU A 58 -9.73 5.76 -1.56
N ALA A 59 -9.47 6.92 -2.17
CA ALA A 59 -8.14 7.28 -2.65
C ALA A 59 -7.08 7.23 -1.55
N TYR A 60 -7.42 7.67 -0.35
CA TYR A 60 -6.53 7.60 0.81
C TYR A 60 -6.19 6.16 1.19
N ILE A 61 -7.18 5.25 1.17
CA ILE A 61 -6.98 3.83 1.50
C ILE A 61 -6.03 3.19 0.49
N GLU A 62 -6.26 3.37 -0.82
CA GLU A 62 -5.37 2.83 -1.86
C GLU A 62 -3.94 3.36 -1.71
N LEU A 63 -3.77 4.64 -1.36
CA LEU A 63 -2.45 5.22 -1.13
C LEU A 63 -1.74 4.66 0.10
N VAL A 64 -2.48 4.32 1.16
CA VAL A 64 -1.94 3.59 2.31
C VAL A 64 -1.51 2.19 1.89
N GLN A 65 -2.34 1.47 1.14
CA GLN A 65 -2.01 0.12 0.66
C GLN A 65 -0.80 0.12 -0.27
N ILE A 66 -0.69 1.06 -1.22
CA ILE A 66 0.50 1.25 -2.05
C ILE A 66 1.76 1.43 -1.18
N ALA A 67 1.68 2.25 -0.13
CA ALA A 67 2.81 2.46 0.76
C ALA A 67 3.18 1.18 1.54
N VAL A 68 2.17 0.42 1.98
CA VAL A 68 2.35 -0.85 2.70
C VAL A 68 2.93 -1.92 1.79
N THR A 69 2.43 -2.09 0.57
CA THR A 69 2.91 -3.11 -0.37
C THR A 69 4.34 -2.81 -0.84
N ALA A 70 4.70 -1.53 -1.02
CA ALA A 70 6.08 -1.12 -1.26
C ALA A 70 7.00 -1.43 -0.07
N TRP A 71 6.56 -1.12 1.16
CA TRP A 71 7.31 -1.45 2.37
C TRP A 71 7.49 -2.96 2.57
N ARG A 72 6.41 -3.73 2.40
CA ARG A 72 6.41 -5.19 2.44
C ARG A 72 7.36 -5.77 1.40
N THR A 73 7.41 -5.21 0.19
CA THR A 73 8.36 -5.64 -0.84
C THR A 73 9.80 -5.50 -0.38
N ALA A 74 10.15 -4.36 0.22
CA ALA A 74 11.49 -4.16 0.76
C ALA A 74 11.80 -5.20 1.84
N ARG A 75 10.92 -5.32 2.84
CA ARG A 75 11.09 -6.20 4.00
C ARG A 75 11.07 -7.69 3.67
N ASP A 76 10.01 -8.16 3.01
CA ASP A 76 9.77 -9.59 2.78
C ASP A 76 10.82 -10.18 1.82
N LEU A 77 11.38 -9.36 0.92
CA LEU A 77 12.50 -9.75 0.05
C LEU A 77 13.89 -9.44 0.65
N GLY A 78 13.95 -8.85 1.85
CA GLY A 78 15.18 -8.54 2.58
C GLY A 78 16.08 -7.52 1.89
N LEU A 79 15.50 -6.45 1.36
CA LEU A 79 16.20 -5.39 0.63
C LEU A 79 16.75 -4.30 1.56
N GLU A 80 16.20 -4.17 2.77
CA GLU A 80 16.59 -3.17 3.78
C GLU A 80 18.02 -3.38 4.32
N CYS A 81 18.55 -4.59 4.21
CA CYS A 81 19.88 -4.93 4.68
C CYS A 81 20.96 -4.90 3.60
N GLY A 82 20.62 -4.56 2.35
CA GLY A 82 21.55 -4.54 1.21
C GLY A 82 22.18 -5.92 0.96
N ARG A 83 21.59 -6.72 0.07
CA ARG A 83 22.28 -7.90 -0.47
C ARG A 83 23.50 -7.52 -1.29
#